data_AF-A0A2H8TXK0-F1
#
_entry.id   AF-A0A2H8TXK0-F1
#
_cell.length_a   1.000
_cell.length_b   1.000
_cell.length_c   1.000
_cell.angle_alpha   90.00
_cell.angle_beta   90.00
_cell.angle_gamma   90.00
#
_symmetry.space_group_name_H-M   'P 1'
#
loop_
_entity.id
_entity.type
_entity.pdbx_description
1 polymer ?
#
loop_
_entity_poly.entity_id
_entity_poly.type
_entity_poly.pdbx_seq_one_letter_code
_entity_poly.pdbx_strand_id
1 'polypeptide(L)'
;MLTRRNWLLRLSVVLNVAVLFYFGSYLTIGNGNSEIVEEVQMSGRNLASIAEASQNGEKETAAYYYQSASGGSVNYPELALLASIQPIAGQPQQQQGSSVQTPVQGTTLRDDGHVMRIKPKAVVAAELLDAVETSAVSGNGGSAAAAPAESWTPEKKDAPTQQQTSTTTTTTTTSATTTAGTSFVAQVAMAMANSGAVQQVRPLRELLGCQDKSNHRRIAQRGDYWVLYNYVPARRWFRCDESITYTTHADFTFLDNLEPLLDRWRGPISVALYTPGNDFVPTLASIRYLRQCGSPLVAEYVTFHMYFGSGHVPKSVPHTDHDIDAPVANCSAPPPWRNASTAYKGQKKLLYPVNVGRNVARESATTHYVLPSDIELYPSPGVIEGFMDLVRRQDPPLRRPKPMVFPLPIFELASHMKLPADKKELVSMLKNGSAITFHKKVCPDCHTVPKFKEWASAKPKPGVSVFHTGKRTGYHLHWEPIFIGTHNDPLYDERLSWEGKMDKMTQGYTLCVLDYEFHILDNAFLTHKPGIKTLKKDPARQVLASKTYSLIKKVILPELKVLYGVKKGCAV
;
A
#
# COMPACT_ATOMS: atom_id res chain seq x y z
N MET A 1 -33.03 -56.14 53.48
CA MET A 1 -32.73 -54.68 53.50
C MET A 1 -32.16 -54.22 52.15
N LEU A 2 -32.98 -53.99 51.11
CA LEU A 2 -32.45 -53.70 49.75
C LEU A 2 -32.99 -52.41 49.08
N THR A 3 -34.07 -51.83 49.57
CA THR A 3 -34.70 -50.65 48.95
C THR A 3 -34.09 -49.29 49.35
N ARG A 4 -33.40 -49.18 50.49
CA ARG A 4 -32.80 -47.90 50.95
C ARG A 4 -31.44 -47.55 50.32
N ARG A 5 -30.64 -48.54 49.86
CA ARG A 5 -29.29 -48.25 49.30
C ARG A 5 -29.31 -47.58 47.91
N ASN A 6 -30.39 -47.75 47.14
CA ASN A 6 -30.52 -47.10 45.82
C ASN A 6 -30.90 -45.61 45.88
N TRP A 7 -31.44 -45.11 47.01
CA TRP A 7 -31.91 -43.72 47.08
C TRP A 7 -30.74 -42.73 47.15
N LEU A 8 -29.68 -43.06 47.91
CA LEU A 8 -28.45 -42.26 47.96
C LEU A 8 -27.72 -42.21 46.61
N LEU A 9 -27.70 -43.32 45.86
CA LEU A 9 -27.10 -43.34 44.52
C LEU A 9 -27.89 -42.47 43.54
N ARG A 10 -29.23 -42.57 43.54
CA ARG A 10 -30.10 -41.72 42.71
C ARG A 10 -30.01 -40.24 43.10
N LEU A 11 -29.98 -39.92 44.39
CA LEU A 11 -29.79 -38.56 44.90
C LEU A 11 -28.42 -38.00 44.49
N SER A 12 -27.36 -38.81 44.55
CA SER A 12 -26.02 -38.43 44.10
C SER A 12 -25.98 -38.16 42.59
N VAL A 13 -26.60 -39.00 41.76
CA VAL A 13 -26.71 -38.75 40.31
C VAL A 13 -27.50 -37.47 40.04
N VAL A 14 -28.64 -37.26 40.69
CA VAL A 14 -29.44 -36.03 40.53
C VAL A 14 -28.68 -34.78 41.00
N LEU A 15 -27.93 -34.85 42.10
CA LEU A 15 -27.08 -33.75 42.58
C LEU A 15 -25.94 -33.45 41.60
N ASN A 16 -25.24 -34.46 41.08
CA ASN A 16 -24.18 -34.24 40.09
C ASN A 16 -24.74 -33.66 38.78
N VAL A 17 -25.90 -34.13 38.32
CA VAL A 17 -26.59 -33.55 37.15
C VAL A 17 -27.06 -32.12 37.42
N ALA A 18 -27.58 -31.81 38.61
CA ALA A 18 -27.96 -30.45 39.00
C ALA A 18 -26.74 -29.51 39.12
N VAL A 19 -25.61 -29.99 39.62
CA VAL A 19 -24.34 -29.24 39.67
C VAL A 19 -23.79 -29.03 38.26
N LEU A 20 -23.86 -30.01 37.36
CA LEU A 20 -23.49 -29.85 35.95
C LEU A 20 -24.38 -28.84 35.22
N PHE A 21 -25.71 -28.85 35.45
CA PHE A 21 -26.59 -27.82 34.92
C PHE A 21 -26.33 -26.45 35.56
N TYR A 22 -26.04 -26.36 36.85
CA TYR A 22 -25.69 -25.11 37.51
C TYR A 22 -24.39 -24.51 36.97
N PHE A 23 -23.33 -25.32 36.80
CA PHE A 23 -22.08 -24.88 36.15
C PHE A 23 -22.30 -24.54 34.67
N GLY A 24 -23.09 -25.32 33.94
CA GLY A 24 -23.45 -25.01 32.55
C GLY A 24 -24.18 -23.66 32.43
N SER A 25 -25.20 -23.42 33.27
CA SER A 25 -25.88 -22.13 33.37
C SER A 25 -24.92 -21.01 33.76
N TYR A 26 -24.06 -21.21 34.77
CA TYR A 26 -23.09 -20.21 35.21
C TYR A 26 -22.08 -19.83 34.11
N LEU A 27 -21.61 -20.81 33.33
CA LEU A 27 -20.74 -20.56 32.17
C LEU A 27 -21.48 -19.83 31.04
N THR A 28 -22.72 -20.23 30.71
CA THR A 28 -23.52 -19.58 29.64
C THR A 28 -24.11 -18.22 30.01
N ILE A 29 -24.18 -17.88 31.30
CA ILE A 29 -24.66 -16.56 31.78
C ILE A 29 -23.49 -15.66 32.16
N GLY A 30 -22.35 -16.22 32.58
CA GLY A 30 -21.13 -15.49 32.93
C GLY A 30 -20.28 -15.04 31.75
N ASN A 31 -20.19 -15.84 30.67
CA ASN A 31 -19.42 -15.52 29.48
C ASN A 31 -20.31 -15.28 28.25
N GLY A 32 -20.58 -14.01 27.94
CA GLY A 32 -21.02 -13.63 26.61
C GLY A 32 -19.88 -13.73 25.59
N ASN A 33 -20.09 -14.48 24.50
CA ASN A 33 -19.19 -14.65 23.35
C ASN A 33 -17.79 -15.24 23.62
N SER A 34 -17.65 -16.59 23.56
CA SER A 34 -16.46 -17.22 22.97
C SER A 34 -16.73 -18.65 22.46
N GLU A 35 -15.88 -19.06 21.54
CA GLU A 35 -15.81 -20.30 20.76
C GLU A 35 -15.89 -21.63 21.56
N ILE A 36 -16.68 -22.59 21.04
CA ILE A 36 -16.29 -24.01 20.98
C ILE A 36 -16.77 -24.60 19.63
N VAL A 37 -15.92 -24.56 18.61
CA VAL A 37 -15.99 -25.44 17.41
C VAL A 37 -14.55 -25.81 17.01
N GLU A 38 -13.87 -26.56 17.88
CA GLU A 38 -12.47 -26.95 17.71
C GLU A 38 -12.31 -28.17 16.77
N GLU A 39 -12.75 -28.06 15.50
CA GLU A 39 -12.50 -29.10 14.48
C GLU A 39 -12.22 -28.56 13.06
N VAL A 40 -11.70 -27.34 12.93
CA VAL A 40 -11.22 -26.79 11.63
C VAL A 40 -9.73 -26.42 11.66
N GLN A 41 -9.05 -26.58 12.80
CA GLN A 41 -7.64 -26.16 12.98
C GLN A 41 -6.59 -27.18 12.48
N MET A 42 -7.01 -28.23 11.77
CA MET A 42 -6.12 -29.21 11.12
C MET A 42 -6.42 -29.44 9.62
N SER A 43 -6.42 -28.39 8.81
CA SER A 43 -5.62 -28.46 7.57
C SER A 43 -5.17 -27.10 7.05
N GLY A 44 -4.01 -26.62 7.53
CA GLY A 44 -3.23 -25.58 6.85
C GLY A 44 -2.69 -26.11 5.53
N ARG A 45 -3.54 -26.23 4.50
CA ARG A 45 -3.20 -26.78 3.16
C ARG A 45 -2.34 -25.80 2.36
N ASN A 46 -1.12 -25.60 2.84
CA ASN A 46 -0.03 -24.96 2.11
C ASN A 46 0.16 -25.64 0.74
N LEU A 47 0.66 -24.89 -0.25
CA LEU A 47 0.90 -25.32 -1.64
C LEU A 47 1.85 -26.54 -1.79
N ALA A 48 2.50 -26.94 -0.69
CA ALA A 48 3.23 -28.20 -0.54
C ALA A 48 2.30 -29.42 -0.44
N SER A 49 1.22 -29.36 0.34
CA SER A 49 0.27 -30.47 0.58
C SER A 49 -0.55 -30.90 -0.65
N ILE A 50 -0.53 -30.10 -1.72
CA ILE A 50 -1.20 -30.38 -3.00
C ILE A 50 -0.22 -31.08 -3.99
N ALA A 51 1.05 -31.30 -3.62
CA ALA A 51 2.06 -31.86 -4.52
C ALA A 51 1.82 -33.32 -4.94
N GLU A 52 1.08 -34.11 -4.14
CA GLU A 52 0.90 -35.55 -4.36
C GLU A 52 -0.34 -35.89 -5.22
N ALA A 53 -1.24 -34.93 -5.43
CA ALA A 53 -2.58 -35.16 -5.99
C ALA A 53 -2.78 -34.55 -7.41
N SER A 54 -1.82 -34.77 -8.32
CA SER A 54 -1.98 -34.36 -9.74
C SER A 54 -1.04 -35.10 -10.71
N GLN A 55 -1.29 -36.40 -10.95
CA GLN A 55 -0.97 -37.02 -12.24
C GLN A 55 -2.26 -37.29 -13.00
N ASN A 56 -2.27 -36.96 -14.30
CA ASN A 56 -3.40 -37.05 -15.24
C ASN A 56 -4.58 -36.07 -14.99
N GLY A 57 -4.96 -35.30 -16.02
CA GLY A 57 -6.14 -34.41 -16.00
C GLY A 57 -5.90 -33.05 -16.67
N GLU A 58 -6.46 -32.88 -17.88
CA GLU A 58 -6.79 -31.65 -18.65
C GLU A 58 -5.95 -30.35 -18.50
N LYS A 59 -5.48 -29.83 -19.64
CA LYS A 59 -4.61 -28.64 -19.75
C LYS A 59 -5.36 -27.28 -19.73
N GLU A 60 -6.32 -27.07 -18.82
CA GLU A 60 -6.81 -25.71 -18.50
C GLU A 60 -5.78 -24.97 -17.62
N THR A 61 -4.61 -24.68 -18.18
CA THR A 61 -3.53 -23.98 -17.47
C THR A 61 -3.74 -22.47 -17.45
N ALA A 62 -3.38 -21.82 -16.33
CA ALA A 62 -3.43 -20.36 -16.18
C ALA A 62 -2.55 -19.59 -17.19
N ALA A 63 -1.66 -20.29 -17.90
CA ALA A 63 -0.92 -19.74 -19.04
C ALA A 63 -1.84 -19.32 -20.19
N TYR A 64 -2.98 -19.99 -20.40
CA TYR A 64 -3.91 -19.67 -21.49
C TYR A 64 -4.44 -18.24 -21.35
N TYR A 65 -4.93 -17.83 -20.18
CA TYR A 65 -5.48 -16.48 -19.96
C TYR A 65 -4.47 -15.34 -20.19
N TYR A 66 -3.19 -15.53 -19.82
CA TYR A 66 -2.13 -14.54 -20.10
C TYR A 66 -1.54 -14.63 -21.53
N GLN A 67 -1.99 -15.58 -22.36
CA GLN A 67 -1.59 -15.71 -23.77
C GLN A 67 -2.74 -15.40 -24.75
N SER A 68 -3.99 -15.75 -24.43
CA SER A 68 -5.18 -15.47 -25.22
C SER A 68 -5.52 -13.98 -25.28
N ALA A 69 -5.06 -13.19 -24.30
CA ALA A 69 -5.07 -11.72 -24.36
C ALA A 69 -4.22 -11.12 -25.51
N SER A 70 -3.53 -11.96 -26.29
CA SER A 70 -2.84 -11.58 -27.54
C SER A 70 -3.43 -12.24 -28.81
N GLY A 71 -4.57 -12.93 -28.71
CA GLY A 71 -5.21 -13.59 -29.85
C GLY A 71 -6.66 -14.01 -29.56
N GLY A 72 -7.61 -13.12 -29.82
CA GLY A 72 -9.04 -13.37 -29.59
C GLY A 72 -9.96 -12.23 -30.01
N SER A 73 -10.07 -11.95 -31.32
CA SER A 73 -11.03 -10.95 -31.82
C SER A 73 -12.47 -11.48 -31.75
N VAL A 74 -13.16 -11.18 -30.64
CA VAL A 74 -14.62 -11.33 -30.58
C VAL A 74 -15.23 -10.05 -31.16
N ASN A 75 -15.69 -10.13 -32.41
CA ASN A 75 -16.14 -8.97 -33.18
C ASN A 75 -17.37 -8.28 -32.55
N TYR A 76 -17.15 -7.07 -32.03
CA TYR A 76 -18.19 -6.06 -31.84
C TYR A 76 -17.78 -4.80 -32.63
N PRO A 77 -18.70 -4.15 -33.37
CA PRO A 77 -18.34 -3.33 -34.54
C PRO A 77 -17.66 -1.97 -34.26
N GLU A 78 -17.47 -1.58 -32.99
CA GLU A 78 -16.95 -0.26 -32.62
C GLU A 78 -15.40 -0.13 -32.67
N LEU A 79 -14.69 -1.22 -33.03
CA LEU A 79 -13.23 -1.30 -32.99
C LEU A 79 -12.51 -1.21 -34.35
N ALA A 80 -13.25 -1.08 -35.46
CA ALA A 80 -12.65 -0.93 -36.80
C ALA A 80 -11.79 0.35 -36.95
N LEU A 81 -11.99 1.35 -36.09
CA LEU A 81 -11.35 2.67 -36.16
C LEU A 81 -10.04 2.78 -35.34
N LEU A 82 -9.19 1.75 -35.36
CA LEU A 82 -7.89 1.72 -34.66
C LEU A 82 -6.67 1.61 -35.58
N ALA A 83 -6.84 1.52 -36.91
CA ALA A 83 -5.74 1.34 -37.86
C ALA A 83 -5.03 2.64 -38.31
N SER A 84 -5.55 3.83 -37.93
CA SER A 84 -5.21 5.11 -38.56
C SER A 84 -4.40 6.08 -37.67
N ILE A 85 -3.31 5.60 -37.06
CA ILE A 85 -2.23 6.47 -36.53
C ILE A 85 -0.89 5.88 -36.97
N GLN A 86 -0.33 6.42 -38.05
CA GLN A 86 1.00 6.05 -38.52
C GLN A 86 2.08 6.80 -37.71
N PRO A 87 3.20 6.15 -37.33
CA PRO A 87 4.40 6.86 -36.89
C PRO A 87 5.06 7.55 -38.09
N ILE A 88 5.50 8.80 -37.92
CA ILE A 88 6.37 9.47 -38.90
C ILE A 88 7.75 8.82 -38.84
N ALA A 89 8.28 8.42 -39.99
CA ALA A 89 9.56 7.73 -40.09
C ALA A 89 10.76 8.70 -40.01
N GLY A 90 11.78 8.31 -39.24
CA GLY A 90 13.14 8.84 -39.36
C GLY A 90 14.03 7.78 -40.01
N GLN A 91 14.79 8.14 -41.05
CA GLN A 91 15.72 7.22 -41.72
C GLN A 91 17.07 7.11 -40.99
N PRO A 92 17.81 6.00 -41.17
CA PRO A 92 19.01 5.70 -40.38
C PRO A 92 20.28 6.35 -40.94
N GLN A 93 21.25 6.62 -40.06
CA GLN A 93 22.65 6.76 -40.46
C GLN A 93 23.38 5.42 -40.35
N GLN A 94 24.28 5.18 -41.31
CA GLN A 94 25.13 4.00 -41.38
C GLN A 94 26.37 4.18 -40.51
N GLN A 95 26.91 3.08 -39.97
CA GLN A 95 28.35 2.95 -39.79
C GLN A 95 28.77 1.51 -40.12
N GLN A 96 29.77 1.40 -40.99
CA GLN A 96 30.59 0.20 -41.14
C GLN A 96 31.46 0.07 -39.87
N GLY A 97 31.89 -1.10 -39.40
CA GLY A 97 31.89 -2.40 -40.08
C GLY A 97 33.32 -2.89 -40.23
N SER A 98 33.78 -3.72 -39.31
CA SER A 98 35.00 -4.52 -39.46
C SER A 98 34.87 -5.82 -38.67
N SER A 99 35.52 -6.88 -39.14
CA SER A 99 35.31 -8.25 -38.72
C SER A 99 36.62 -8.98 -38.49
N VAL A 100 36.73 -9.69 -37.37
CA VAL A 100 37.68 -10.79 -37.21
C VAL A 100 36.90 -12.00 -36.70
N GLN A 101 37.06 -13.13 -37.37
CA GLN A 101 36.46 -14.40 -36.98
C GLN A 101 37.53 -15.38 -36.49
N THR A 102 37.04 -16.43 -35.81
CA THR A 102 37.56 -17.82 -35.78
C THR A 102 38.64 -18.21 -34.74
N PRO A 103 38.71 -19.50 -34.33
CA PRO A 103 37.56 -20.36 -33.97
C PRO A 103 37.85 -21.43 -32.86
N VAL A 104 36.85 -22.28 -32.58
CA VAL A 104 36.85 -23.64 -31.97
C VAL A 104 37.86 -23.97 -30.85
N GLN A 105 37.38 -24.32 -29.65
CA GLN A 105 37.38 -25.70 -29.13
C GLN A 105 36.70 -25.82 -27.76
N GLY A 106 36.07 -26.97 -27.53
CA GLY A 106 35.54 -27.37 -26.24
C GLY A 106 35.88 -28.83 -25.98
N THR A 107 36.09 -29.19 -24.71
CA THR A 107 36.37 -30.56 -24.27
C THR A 107 35.55 -30.89 -23.04
N THR A 108 35.08 -32.13 -22.98
CA THR A 108 34.43 -32.75 -21.82
C THR A 108 35.40 -33.68 -21.11
N LEU A 109 35.33 -33.75 -19.78
CA LEU A 109 35.70 -34.86 -18.87
C LEU A 109 35.16 -34.44 -17.49
N ARG A 110 34.33 -35.25 -16.81
CA ARG A 110 34.71 -36.27 -15.80
C ARG A 110 35.70 -35.70 -14.77
N ASP A 111 35.29 -35.46 -13.52
CA ASP A 111 34.79 -36.42 -12.51
C ASP A 111 35.91 -37.32 -11.98
N ASP A 112 36.44 -36.93 -10.81
CA ASP A 112 37.23 -37.75 -9.91
C ASP A 112 37.13 -37.12 -8.51
N GLY A 113 36.58 -37.85 -7.54
CA GLY A 113 36.45 -37.40 -6.16
C GLY A 113 37.62 -37.88 -5.30
N HIS A 114 38.14 -37.01 -4.42
CA HIS A 114 39.03 -37.44 -3.34
C HIS A 114 38.73 -36.73 -2.02
N VAL A 115 38.74 -37.50 -0.93
CA VAL A 115 38.51 -37.03 0.44
C VAL A 115 39.83 -36.81 1.15
N MET A 116 40.01 -35.65 1.76
CA MET A 116 41.01 -35.45 2.82
C MET A 116 40.42 -34.62 3.96
N ARG A 117 40.74 -35.01 5.20
CA ARG A 117 40.09 -34.52 6.42
C ARG A 117 41.10 -34.42 7.55
N ILE A 118 41.68 -33.23 7.75
CA ILE A 118 42.56 -32.93 8.89
C ILE A 118 41.95 -31.79 9.72
N LYS A 119 42.13 -31.87 11.04
CA LYS A 119 41.50 -31.03 12.07
C LYS A 119 42.41 -29.85 12.51
N PRO A 120 41.90 -28.87 13.28
CA PRO A 120 42.52 -27.55 13.39
C PRO A 120 43.70 -27.48 14.37
N LYS A 121 44.44 -26.36 14.29
CA LYS A 121 45.30 -25.84 15.35
C LYS A 121 44.78 -24.45 15.75
N ALA A 122 44.99 -24.05 17.02
CA ALA A 122 44.37 -22.86 17.60
C ALA A 122 45.35 -22.05 18.47
N VAL A 123 44.99 -20.79 18.72
CA VAL A 123 45.51 -19.86 19.75
C VAL A 123 47.02 -19.63 19.84
N VAL A 124 47.44 -18.39 19.56
CA VAL A 124 48.26 -17.59 20.48
C VAL A 124 47.70 -16.16 20.47
N ALA A 125 47.69 -15.49 21.62
CA ALA A 125 47.49 -14.04 21.74
C ALA A 125 48.72 -13.44 22.45
N ALA A 126 48.99 -12.15 22.23
CA ALA A 126 50.06 -11.40 22.89
C ALA A 126 49.60 -9.96 23.16
N GLU A 127 50.21 -9.32 24.15
CA GLU A 127 49.63 -8.16 24.87
C GLU A 127 50.31 -6.82 24.54
N LEU A 128 49.87 -5.76 25.24
CA LEU A 128 50.39 -4.40 25.23
C LEU A 128 51.87 -4.33 25.70
N LEU A 129 52.53 -3.20 25.44
CA LEU A 129 53.25 -2.45 26.48
C LEU A 129 53.43 -0.97 26.08
N ASP A 130 53.64 -0.10 27.09
CA ASP A 130 53.74 1.37 26.98
C ASP A 130 55.19 1.90 27.05
N ALA A 131 55.42 3.09 26.47
CA ALA A 131 56.38 4.16 26.84
C ALA A 131 56.58 5.12 25.62
N VAL A 132 56.51 6.46 25.64
CA VAL A 132 56.78 7.56 26.62
C VAL A 132 58.17 8.22 26.45
N GLU A 133 58.14 9.38 25.78
CA GLU A 133 58.93 10.62 25.94
C GLU A 133 60.42 10.81 25.52
N THR A 134 60.58 11.68 24.50
CA THR A 134 61.33 12.98 24.51
C THR A 134 62.71 13.19 23.83
N SER A 135 62.81 14.39 23.23
CA SER A 135 63.99 15.20 22.83
C SER A 135 64.79 14.81 21.56
N ALA A 136 65.37 15.73 20.78
CA ALA A 136 65.10 17.15 20.47
C ALA A 136 66.04 17.64 19.33
N VAL A 137 65.75 18.79 18.68
CA VAL A 137 66.61 19.55 17.71
C VAL A 137 66.81 18.84 16.33
N SER A 138 66.77 19.48 15.14
CA SER A 138 66.27 20.78 14.60
C SER A 138 66.21 20.67 13.05
N GLY A 139 65.76 21.62 12.21
CA GLY A 139 65.15 22.94 12.44
C GLY A 139 64.87 23.72 11.12
N ASN A 140 64.27 24.92 11.26
CA ASN A 140 64.01 25.98 10.25
C ASN A 140 63.07 25.71 9.04
N GLY A 141 62.02 26.55 8.92
CA GLY A 141 61.36 26.83 7.63
C GLY A 141 59.92 27.37 7.63
N GLY A 142 59.69 28.67 7.89
CA GLY A 142 58.54 29.41 7.31
C GLY A 142 57.29 29.73 8.15
N SER A 143 57.36 30.80 8.95
CA SER A 143 56.31 31.81 9.25
C SER A 143 54.90 31.46 9.82
N ALA A 144 54.55 32.23 10.86
CA ALA A 144 53.25 32.42 11.56
C ALA A 144 51.97 32.46 10.67
N ALA A 145 50.77 32.05 11.12
CA ALA A 145 50.01 32.33 12.37
C ALA A 145 49.51 33.79 12.48
N ALA A 146 48.32 34.11 13.04
CA ALA A 146 47.42 33.34 13.91
C ALA A 146 45.89 33.63 13.64
N ALA A 147 45.02 33.06 14.49
CA ALA A 147 43.55 33.24 14.54
C ALA A 147 43.16 33.85 15.93
N PRO A 148 41.89 33.93 16.42
CA PRO A 148 40.58 33.53 15.85
C PRO A 148 39.40 34.55 16.11
N ALA A 149 38.15 34.10 15.91
CA ALA A 149 36.87 34.76 16.26
C ALA A 149 36.50 36.00 15.38
N GLU A 150 35.23 36.31 15.08
CA GLU A 150 34.07 36.41 16.00
C GLU A 150 32.69 36.12 15.33
N SER A 151 31.59 36.35 16.04
CA SER A 151 30.20 36.05 15.66
C SER A 151 29.55 37.05 14.69
N TRP A 152 28.53 36.62 13.92
CA TRP A 152 27.65 37.53 13.16
C TRP A 152 26.16 37.28 13.43
N THR A 153 25.46 38.34 13.84
CA THR A 153 24.00 38.45 13.90
C THR A 153 23.53 39.50 12.88
N PRO A 154 22.35 39.35 12.25
CA PRO A 154 21.83 40.34 11.31
C PRO A 154 21.17 41.53 12.02
N GLU A 155 21.63 42.74 11.72
CA GLU A 155 21.08 44.00 12.23
C GLU A 155 19.80 44.43 11.49
N LYS A 156 18.86 45.06 12.20
CA LYS A 156 17.72 45.79 11.59
C LYS A 156 18.07 47.27 11.44
N LYS A 157 17.46 47.97 10.47
CA LYS A 157 17.24 49.42 10.58
C LYS A 157 15.80 49.81 10.24
N ASP A 158 15.35 50.87 10.89
CA ASP A 158 13.94 51.13 11.19
C ASP A 158 13.27 52.13 10.23
N ALA A 159 11.94 52.25 10.37
CA ALA A 159 11.16 53.40 9.92
C ALA A 159 10.30 53.91 11.09
N PRO A 160 10.31 55.22 11.42
CA PRO A 160 9.67 55.75 12.62
C PRO A 160 8.17 56.02 12.45
N THR A 161 7.46 56.19 13.57
CA THR A 161 6.05 56.60 13.64
C THR A 161 5.90 57.88 14.47
N GLN A 162 5.12 58.85 13.98
CA GLN A 162 4.44 59.83 14.86
C GLN A 162 3.25 60.53 14.16
N GLN A 163 2.45 61.24 14.97
CA GLN A 163 1.16 61.89 14.63
C GLN A 163 1.42 63.35 14.11
N GLN A 164 0.50 64.10 13.48
CA GLN A 164 -0.68 64.75 14.10
C GLN A 164 -1.57 65.55 13.10
N THR A 165 -2.78 65.91 13.56
CA THR A 165 -3.61 67.12 13.27
C THR A 165 -4.02 67.54 11.84
N SER A 166 -5.28 67.17 11.52
CA SER A 166 -6.40 68.00 11.02
C SER A 166 -6.26 69.52 10.77
N THR A 167 -6.80 69.97 9.62
CA THR A 167 -7.40 71.31 9.30
C THR A 167 -8.02 71.20 7.88
N THR A 168 -9.14 71.78 7.44
CA THR A 168 -10.34 72.46 8.01
C THR A 168 -11.52 72.15 7.02
N THR A 169 -12.74 72.71 6.87
CA THR A 169 -13.50 73.91 7.32
C THR A 169 -15.02 73.56 7.41
N THR A 170 -15.82 74.42 8.05
CA THR A 170 -17.27 74.29 8.32
C THR A 170 -18.21 74.78 7.19
N THR A 171 -19.41 74.18 7.06
CA THR A 171 -20.69 74.93 6.97
C THR A 171 -21.86 74.11 7.55
N THR A 172 -22.89 74.78 8.08
CA THR A 172 -24.00 74.16 8.83
C THR A 172 -25.36 74.59 8.26
N THR A 173 -26.32 73.66 8.10
CA THR A 173 -27.76 73.99 8.04
C THR A 173 -28.59 72.83 8.61
N THR A 174 -29.70 73.14 9.26
CA THR A 174 -30.58 72.20 9.99
C THR A 174 -32.04 72.28 9.50
N SER A 175 -32.87 71.31 9.88
CA SER A 175 -34.35 71.25 9.69
C SER A 175 -34.85 70.99 8.24
N ALA A 176 -35.98 70.30 8.00
CA ALA A 176 -36.73 69.35 8.85
C ALA A 176 -37.68 68.44 8.03
N THR A 177 -38.02 67.28 8.60
CA THR A 177 -39.28 66.50 8.48
C THR A 177 -39.98 66.35 7.12
N THR A 178 -40.04 65.11 6.61
CA THR A 178 -41.33 64.42 6.32
C THR A 178 -41.16 62.90 6.17
N THR A 179 -42.24 62.14 6.40
CA THR A 179 -42.20 60.68 6.60
C THR A 179 -43.17 59.94 5.67
N ALA A 180 -42.67 59.06 4.80
CA ALA A 180 -43.34 57.84 4.27
C ALA A 180 -42.51 57.25 3.12
N GLY A 181 -42.28 55.92 3.08
CA GLY A 181 -41.69 55.27 1.89
C GLY A 181 -40.88 53.98 2.10
N THR A 182 -40.56 53.58 3.34
CA THR A 182 -39.56 52.51 3.61
C THR A 182 -40.13 51.10 3.84
N SER A 183 -41.46 50.92 3.79
CA SER A 183 -42.10 49.63 4.15
C SER A 183 -41.79 48.47 3.18
N PHE A 184 -41.69 48.73 1.88
CA PHE A 184 -41.57 47.66 0.88
C PHE A 184 -40.18 47.01 0.82
N VAL A 185 -39.11 47.82 0.93
CA VAL A 185 -37.72 47.34 0.86
C VAL A 185 -37.38 46.42 2.04
N ALA A 186 -37.90 46.73 3.23
CA ALA A 186 -37.72 45.92 4.43
C ALA A 186 -38.36 44.53 4.30
N GLN A 187 -39.54 44.42 3.68
CA GLN A 187 -40.22 43.14 3.49
C GLN A 187 -39.50 42.24 2.47
N VAL A 188 -38.97 42.81 1.38
CA VAL A 188 -38.15 42.04 0.41
C VAL A 188 -36.85 41.54 1.06
N ALA A 189 -36.21 42.36 1.90
CA ALA A 189 -35.02 41.96 2.65
C ALA A 189 -35.30 40.79 3.62
N MET A 190 -36.42 40.82 4.36
CA MET A 190 -36.83 39.71 5.24
C MET A 190 -37.19 38.43 4.45
N ALA A 191 -37.82 38.56 3.28
CA ALA A 191 -38.14 37.41 2.42
C ALA A 191 -36.87 36.69 1.91
N MET A 192 -35.81 37.44 1.56
CA MET A 192 -34.53 36.84 1.19
C MET A 192 -33.77 36.29 2.39
N ALA A 193 -33.84 36.93 3.58
CA ALA A 193 -33.27 36.38 4.81
C ALA A 193 -33.85 34.99 5.16
N ASN A 194 -35.15 34.79 4.94
CA ASN A 194 -35.82 33.50 5.23
C ASN A 194 -35.63 32.42 4.15
N SER A 195 -34.93 32.72 3.05
CA SER A 195 -34.54 31.74 2.03
C SER A 195 -33.19 31.08 2.33
N GLY A 196 -32.43 31.64 3.28
CA GLY A 196 -31.13 31.15 3.72
C GLY A 196 -31.22 29.93 4.63
N ALA A 197 -31.64 28.78 4.10
CA ALA A 197 -31.44 27.50 4.77
C ALA A 197 -29.94 27.21 4.86
N VAL A 198 -29.29 27.70 5.93
CA VAL A 198 -27.88 27.42 6.23
C VAL A 198 -27.76 25.92 6.42
N GLN A 199 -27.32 25.24 5.37
CA GLN A 199 -27.17 23.80 5.34
C GLN A 199 -26.01 23.43 6.25
N GLN A 200 -26.33 23.19 7.53
CA GLN A 200 -25.42 22.77 8.59
C GLN A 200 -24.43 21.74 8.03
N VAL A 201 -23.18 22.17 7.81
CA VAL A 201 -22.13 21.33 7.23
C VAL A 201 -21.75 20.35 8.32
N ARG A 202 -22.40 19.17 8.29
CA ARG A 202 -22.16 18.11 9.26
C ARG A 202 -20.66 17.84 9.35
N PRO A 203 -20.05 17.82 10.54
CA PRO A 203 -18.67 17.41 10.71
C PRO A 203 -18.37 16.14 9.93
N LEU A 204 -17.25 16.11 9.20
CA LEU A 204 -16.95 14.99 8.29
C LEU A 204 -16.93 13.64 9.02
N ARG A 205 -16.51 13.64 10.28
CA ARG A 205 -16.63 12.51 11.22
C ARG A 205 -18.05 11.92 11.34
N GLU A 206 -19.07 12.77 11.48
CA GLU A 206 -20.49 12.35 11.55
C GLU A 206 -20.98 11.81 10.22
N LEU A 207 -20.60 12.48 9.12
CA LEU A 207 -20.93 12.06 7.75
C LEU A 207 -20.35 10.69 7.39
N LEU A 208 -19.18 10.36 7.93
CA LEU A 208 -18.50 9.06 7.78
C LEU A 208 -18.86 8.03 8.86
N GLY A 209 -19.60 8.43 9.90
CA GLY A 209 -19.87 7.62 11.09
C GLY A 209 -18.60 7.07 11.76
N CYS A 210 -17.45 7.74 11.59
CA CYS A 210 -16.15 7.14 11.88
C CYS A 210 -15.70 7.34 13.33
N GLN A 211 -14.89 6.40 13.80
CA GLN A 211 -14.26 6.44 15.12
C GLN A 211 -12.74 6.37 15.00
N ASP A 212 -12.06 7.06 15.89
CA ASP A 212 -10.59 7.09 15.94
C ASP A 212 -10.03 5.77 16.46
N LYS A 213 -8.99 5.27 15.78
CA LYS A 213 -8.29 4.04 16.18
C LYS A 213 -7.00 4.33 16.93
N SER A 214 -6.73 3.50 17.95
CA SER A 214 -5.42 3.47 18.61
C SER A 214 -4.33 2.93 17.67
N ASN A 215 -3.15 3.56 17.74
CA ASN A 215 -1.93 3.17 17.05
C ASN A 215 -0.92 2.44 17.98
N HIS A 216 -1.34 1.92 19.13
CA HIS A 216 -0.43 1.25 20.08
C HIS A 216 0.25 0.02 19.46
N ARG A 217 1.50 -0.24 19.88
CA ARG A 217 2.23 -1.47 19.54
C ARG A 217 1.54 -2.69 20.14
N ARG A 218 1.37 -3.73 19.33
CA ARG A 218 0.90 -5.05 19.77
C ARG A 218 1.52 -6.16 18.93
N ILE A 219 1.72 -7.32 19.54
CA ILE A 219 2.10 -8.55 18.85
C ILE A 219 0.88 -9.46 18.80
N ALA A 220 0.60 -10.06 17.66
CA ALA A 220 -0.44 -11.08 17.55
C ALA A 220 -0.11 -12.11 16.45
N GLN A 221 -0.68 -13.29 16.57
CA GLN A 221 -0.70 -14.29 15.50
C GLN A 221 -1.83 -13.97 14.51
N ARG A 222 -1.61 -14.31 13.24
CA ARG A 222 -2.56 -14.21 12.14
C ARG A 222 -2.39 -15.42 11.23
N GLY A 223 -3.16 -16.49 11.50
CA GLY A 223 -2.98 -17.78 10.84
C GLY A 223 -1.55 -18.32 11.00
N ASP A 224 -0.90 -18.65 9.89
CA ASP A 224 0.49 -19.13 9.83
C ASP A 224 1.56 -18.05 10.07
N TYR A 225 1.18 -16.81 10.44
CA TYR A 225 2.08 -15.65 10.59
C TYR A 225 2.06 -15.03 11.98
N TRP A 226 3.20 -14.50 12.40
CA TRP A 226 3.31 -13.53 13.50
C TRP A 226 3.42 -12.12 12.94
N VAL A 227 2.74 -11.17 13.58
CA VAL A 227 2.68 -9.77 13.17
C VAL A 227 2.99 -8.84 14.35
N LEU A 228 4.00 -8.00 14.16
CA LEU A 228 4.34 -6.87 15.01
C LEU A 228 3.61 -5.63 14.46
N TYR A 229 2.45 -5.33 15.04
CA TYR A 229 1.60 -4.21 14.64
C TYR A 229 2.12 -2.89 15.24
N ASN A 230 2.12 -1.82 14.43
CA ASN A 230 2.60 -0.48 14.80
C ASN A 230 4.05 -0.45 15.32
N TYR A 231 4.86 -1.44 14.93
CA TYR A 231 6.17 -1.75 15.53
C TYR A 231 7.16 -0.57 15.50
N VAL A 232 7.13 0.24 14.45
CA VAL A 232 7.74 1.58 14.46
C VAL A 232 6.68 2.60 14.04
N PRO A 233 6.08 3.37 14.98
CA PRO A 233 4.99 4.28 14.67
C PRO A 233 5.46 5.58 14.01
N ALA A 234 4.57 6.16 13.22
CA ALA A 234 4.66 7.55 12.78
C ALA A 234 4.62 8.51 13.99
N ARG A 235 5.36 9.62 13.93
CA ARG A 235 5.30 10.68 14.96
C ARG A 235 3.94 11.38 14.97
N ARG A 236 3.38 11.62 13.77
CA ARG A 236 2.08 12.26 13.63
C ARG A 236 0.97 11.22 13.55
N TRP A 237 -0.01 11.41 14.42
CA TRP A 237 -1.27 10.68 14.39
C TRP A 237 -2.34 11.45 13.59
N PHE A 238 -3.34 10.73 13.08
CA PHE A 238 -4.45 11.27 12.29
C PHE A 238 -5.77 10.68 12.78
N ARG A 239 -6.77 11.54 12.97
CA ARG A 239 -8.16 11.13 13.22
C ARG A 239 -8.79 10.46 12.01
N CYS A 240 -9.87 9.74 12.24
CA CYS A 240 -10.56 8.96 11.21
C CYS A 240 -11.05 9.80 10.02
N ASP A 241 -11.36 11.08 10.24
CA ASP A 241 -11.90 12.02 9.25
C ASP A 241 -10.88 13.02 8.67
N GLU A 242 -9.60 12.95 9.04
CA GLU A 242 -8.60 13.96 8.63
C GLU A 242 -7.91 13.68 7.30
N SER A 243 -7.76 12.42 6.91
CA SER A 243 -6.90 12.03 5.78
C SER A 243 -7.29 10.67 5.19
N ILE A 244 -6.47 10.20 4.25
CA ILE A 244 -6.49 8.84 3.69
C ILE A 244 -5.15 8.22 4.04
N THR A 245 -5.12 6.96 4.49
CA THR A 245 -3.86 6.22 4.67
C THR A 245 -3.52 5.46 3.39
N TYR A 246 -2.32 5.67 2.85
CA TYR A 246 -1.77 4.78 1.83
C TYR A 246 -1.33 3.49 2.53
N THR A 247 -1.95 2.36 2.20
CA THR A 247 -1.72 1.09 2.91
C THR A 247 -0.99 0.15 1.95
N THR A 248 0.25 -0.20 2.28
CA THR A 248 1.16 -0.88 1.36
C THR A 248 2.00 -1.95 2.04
N HIS A 249 2.71 -2.73 1.25
CA HIS A 249 3.43 -3.92 1.69
C HIS A 249 4.67 -4.15 0.84
N ALA A 250 5.76 -4.57 1.48
CA ALA A 250 7.03 -4.82 0.84
C ALA A 250 7.82 -5.91 1.59
N ASP A 251 9.01 -6.24 1.10
CA ASP A 251 10.13 -6.60 1.97
C ASP A 251 11.15 -5.44 1.93
N PHE A 252 12.23 -5.52 2.71
CA PHE A 252 13.17 -4.41 2.81
C PHE A 252 13.81 -4.02 1.47
N THR A 253 13.89 -4.92 0.49
CA THR A 253 14.57 -4.66 -0.80
C THR A 253 13.83 -3.67 -1.70
N PHE A 254 12.55 -3.39 -1.41
CA PHE A 254 11.71 -2.40 -2.11
C PHE A 254 11.55 -1.08 -1.35
N LEU A 255 12.32 -0.84 -0.28
CA LEU A 255 12.21 0.39 0.51
C LEU A 255 12.76 1.64 -0.21
N ASP A 256 13.46 1.49 -1.34
CA ASP A 256 13.85 2.59 -2.22
C ASP A 256 12.65 3.36 -2.84
N ASN A 257 11.46 2.76 -2.81
CA ASN A 257 10.23 3.36 -3.34
C ASN A 257 9.50 4.23 -2.31
N LEU A 258 9.91 4.21 -1.03
CA LEU A 258 9.16 4.86 0.04
C LEU A 258 9.23 6.40 -0.05
N GLU A 259 10.40 6.98 -0.29
CA GLU A 259 10.54 8.45 -0.36
C GLU A 259 9.83 9.07 -1.59
N PRO A 260 9.98 8.52 -2.82
CA PRO A 260 9.22 9.00 -3.98
C PRO A 260 7.69 8.87 -3.84
N LEU A 261 7.23 7.91 -3.03
CA LEU A 261 5.82 7.77 -2.65
C LEU A 261 5.40 8.88 -1.66
N LEU A 262 6.16 9.11 -0.60
CA LEU A 262 5.83 10.15 0.40
C LEU A 262 5.85 11.57 -0.16
N ASP A 263 6.83 11.90 -1.00
CA ASP A 263 6.97 13.25 -1.58
C ASP A 263 5.73 13.69 -2.38
N ARG A 264 4.94 12.72 -2.85
CA ARG A 264 3.72 12.91 -3.64
C ARG A 264 2.44 12.64 -2.85
N TRP A 265 2.46 11.75 -1.86
CA TRP A 265 1.32 11.45 -1.02
C TRP A 265 1.12 12.46 0.13
N ARG A 266 2.19 12.82 0.84
CA ARG A 266 2.23 13.84 1.93
C ARG A 266 1.22 13.65 3.07
N GLY A 267 0.65 12.45 3.22
CA GLY A 267 -0.19 12.04 4.34
C GLY A 267 0.24 10.67 4.92
N PRO A 268 -0.58 10.05 5.78
CA PRO A 268 -0.20 8.86 6.52
C PRO A 268 0.03 7.65 5.60
N ILE A 269 1.03 6.85 5.93
CA ILE A 269 1.32 5.58 5.26
C ILE A 269 1.45 4.46 6.30
N SER A 270 0.77 3.35 6.07
CA SER A 270 0.98 2.09 6.79
C SER A 270 1.71 1.11 5.89
N VAL A 271 2.86 0.60 6.34
CA VAL A 271 3.75 -0.29 5.56
C VAL A 271 3.92 -1.63 6.27
N ALA A 272 3.42 -2.71 5.70
CA ALA A 272 3.64 -4.07 6.21
C ALA A 272 4.86 -4.72 5.53
N LEU A 273 5.92 -4.95 6.30
CA LEU A 273 7.18 -5.50 5.82
C LEU A 273 7.30 -7.00 6.13
N TYR A 274 7.33 -7.82 5.08
CA TYR A 274 7.61 -9.25 5.20
C TYR A 274 9.09 -9.44 5.48
N THR A 275 9.40 -10.12 6.58
CA THR A 275 10.73 -10.05 7.19
C THR A 275 11.13 -11.36 7.88
N PRO A 276 11.16 -12.49 7.13
CA PRO A 276 11.39 -13.82 7.68
C PRO A 276 12.83 -14.04 8.15
N GLY A 277 13.00 -14.68 9.31
CA GLY A 277 14.28 -15.18 9.81
C GLY A 277 15.35 -14.09 9.89
N ASN A 278 16.37 -14.17 9.03
CA ASN A 278 17.47 -13.21 9.03
C ASN A 278 17.13 -11.87 8.33
N ASP A 279 16.02 -11.77 7.58
CA ASP A 279 15.62 -10.52 6.93
C ASP A 279 15.19 -9.43 7.94
N PHE A 280 14.91 -9.82 9.19
CA PHE A 280 14.53 -8.90 10.27
C PHE A 280 15.56 -7.79 10.52
N VAL A 281 16.85 -8.15 10.60
CA VAL A 281 17.93 -7.21 10.91
C VAL A 281 18.11 -6.15 9.81
N PRO A 282 18.28 -6.49 8.51
CA PRO A 282 18.37 -5.49 7.45
C PRO A 282 17.06 -4.71 7.26
N THR A 283 15.89 -5.30 7.58
CA THR A 283 14.61 -4.57 7.56
C THR A 283 14.59 -3.47 8.63
N LEU A 284 14.92 -3.77 9.89
CA LEU A 284 14.96 -2.76 10.96
C LEU A 284 16.06 -1.72 10.73
N ALA A 285 17.23 -2.13 10.23
CA ALA A 285 18.28 -1.19 9.82
C ALA A 285 17.81 -0.25 8.69
N SER A 286 17.00 -0.74 7.75
CA SER A 286 16.42 0.07 6.68
C SER A 286 15.42 1.10 7.20
N ILE A 287 14.56 0.72 8.15
CA ILE A 287 13.62 1.64 8.81
C ILE A 287 14.37 2.76 9.53
N ARG A 288 15.40 2.43 10.32
CA ARG A 288 16.24 3.42 11.01
C ARG A 288 16.92 4.36 10.04
N TYR A 289 17.53 3.84 8.96
CA TYR A 289 18.15 4.66 7.91
C TYR A 289 17.13 5.64 7.31
N LEU A 290 15.94 5.19 6.93
CA LEU A 290 14.92 6.06 6.35
C LEU A 290 14.41 7.14 7.33
N ARG A 291 14.29 6.83 8.63
CA ARG A 291 13.82 7.78 9.65
C ARG A 291 14.90 8.77 10.12
N GLN A 292 16.18 8.47 9.96
CA GLN A 292 17.31 9.25 10.51
C GLN A 292 18.22 9.88 9.44
N CYS A 293 18.38 9.23 8.29
CA CYS A 293 19.24 9.64 7.18
C CYS A 293 18.46 10.02 5.91
N GLY A 294 17.18 9.63 5.84
CA GLY A 294 16.28 9.91 4.73
C GLY A 294 15.41 11.15 4.94
N SER A 295 14.34 11.23 4.16
CA SER A 295 13.34 12.30 4.26
C SER A 295 12.69 12.34 5.65
N PRO A 296 12.63 13.50 6.33
CA PRO A 296 12.01 13.61 7.66
C PRO A 296 10.51 13.26 7.63
N LEU A 297 9.88 13.31 6.46
CA LEU A 297 8.51 12.87 6.23
C LEU A 297 8.31 11.38 6.58
N VAL A 298 9.34 10.54 6.51
CA VAL A 298 9.24 9.13 6.91
C VAL A 298 8.96 8.99 8.40
N ALA A 299 9.70 9.72 9.24
CA ALA A 299 9.48 9.72 10.68
C ALA A 299 8.14 10.40 11.06
N GLU A 300 7.71 11.39 10.28
CA GLU A 300 6.44 12.11 10.49
C GLU A 300 5.22 11.23 10.16
N TYR A 301 5.18 10.57 8.99
CA TYR A 301 3.97 10.00 8.41
C TYR A 301 3.92 8.47 8.29
N VAL A 302 5.02 7.74 8.48
CA VAL A 302 5.07 6.28 8.21
C VAL A 302 5.01 5.45 9.48
N THR A 303 4.00 4.59 9.56
CA THR A 303 3.92 3.51 10.54
C THR A 303 4.33 2.19 9.89
N PHE A 304 5.33 1.53 10.46
CA PHE A 304 5.84 0.24 9.99
C PHE A 304 5.30 -0.92 10.83
N HIS A 305 4.86 -1.95 10.13
CA HIS A 305 4.44 -3.24 10.68
C HIS A 305 5.41 -4.30 10.16
N MET A 306 5.77 -5.28 10.97
CA MET A 306 6.74 -6.33 10.59
C MET A 306 6.09 -7.70 10.77
N TYR A 307 6.19 -8.58 9.76
CA TYR A 307 5.54 -9.89 9.82
C TYR A 307 6.35 -11.01 9.17
N PHE A 308 6.20 -12.22 9.70
CA PHE A 308 6.95 -13.41 9.28
C PHE A 308 6.15 -14.67 9.58
N GLY A 309 6.38 -15.73 8.81
CA GLY A 309 5.70 -17.02 9.04
C GLY A 309 6.19 -17.69 10.31
N SER A 310 5.34 -18.47 10.98
CA SER A 310 5.66 -19.17 12.25
C SER A 310 6.81 -20.18 12.13
N GLY A 311 7.07 -20.72 10.94
CA GLY A 311 8.28 -21.53 10.67
C GLY A 311 9.56 -20.72 10.43
N HIS A 312 9.48 -19.38 10.41
CA HIS A 312 10.55 -18.44 10.04
C HIS A 312 10.64 -17.24 11.00
N VAL A 313 10.41 -17.48 12.29
CA VAL A 313 10.57 -16.47 13.35
C VAL A 313 12.05 -16.01 13.41
N PRO A 314 12.33 -14.69 13.53
CA PRO A 314 13.67 -14.16 13.74
C PRO A 314 14.31 -14.67 15.03
N LYS A 315 15.65 -14.77 15.07
CA LYS A 315 16.38 -15.20 16.28
C LYS A 315 16.23 -14.28 17.49
N SER A 316 15.90 -13.01 17.25
CA SER A 316 15.64 -12.00 18.27
C SER A 316 14.80 -10.88 17.65
N VAL A 317 13.95 -10.25 18.47
CA VAL A 317 13.11 -9.10 18.13
C VAL A 317 13.29 -8.07 19.24
N PRO A 318 13.83 -6.87 18.97
CA PRO A 318 13.92 -5.80 19.96
C PRO A 318 12.55 -5.42 20.54
N HIS A 319 12.51 -5.10 21.82
CA HIS A 319 11.27 -4.76 22.53
C HIS A 319 11.24 -3.33 23.08
N THR A 320 12.39 -2.68 23.30
CA THR A 320 12.46 -1.32 23.83
C THR A 320 12.55 -0.29 22.71
N ASP A 321 12.02 0.91 22.95
CA ASP A 321 12.12 2.05 22.04
C ASP A 321 13.58 2.43 21.74
N HIS A 322 14.45 2.37 22.76
CA HIS A 322 15.90 2.57 22.63
C HIS A 322 16.51 1.62 21.59
N ASP A 323 16.18 0.33 21.67
CA ASP A 323 16.75 -0.67 20.78
C ASP A 323 16.09 -0.64 19.39
N ILE A 324 14.81 -0.28 19.30
CA ILE A 324 14.09 -0.16 18.02
C ILE A 324 14.64 1.03 17.23
N ASP A 325 14.70 2.21 17.84
CA ASP A 325 15.10 3.48 17.20
C ASP A 325 16.59 3.83 17.38
N ALA A 326 17.42 2.84 17.74
CA ALA A 326 18.87 2.98 17.92
C ALA A 326 19.56 3.77 16.77
N PRO A 327 20.60 4.58 17.05
CA PRO A 327 21.18 5.51 16.09
C PRO A 327 21.90 4.81 14.93
N VAL A 328 21.75 5.36 13.73
CA VAL A 328 22.51 4.97 12.53
C VAL A 328 23.88 5.64 12.57
N ALA A 329 24.94 4.84 12.71
CA ALA A 329 26.30 5.34 12.92
C ALA A 329 26.88 6.14 11.73
N ASN A 330 26.36 5.98 10.51
CA ASN A 330 26.86 6.69 9.33
C ASN A 330 25.79 6.80 8.23
N CYS A 331 25.24 8.00 8.01
CA CYS A 331 24.27 8.28 6.94
C CYS A 331 24.89 8.40 5.53
N SER A 332 26.21 8.47 5.41
CA SER A 332 26.94 8.43 4.13
C SER A 332 27.21 6.99 3.65
N ALA A 333 26.90 5.98 4.48
CA ALA A 333 27.00 4.58 4.08
C ALA A 333 25.86 4.20 3.09
N PRO A 334 26.07 3.25 2.17
CA PRO A 334 25.01 2.79 1.29
C PRO A 334 23.80 2.23 2.09
N PRO A 335 22.55 2.64 1.77
CA PRO A 335 21.37 2.19 2.50
C PRO A 335 21.21 0.65 2.47
N PRO A 336 20.76 0.01 3.57
CA PRO A 336 20.85 -1.45 3.72
C PRO A 336 20.13 -2.27 2.64
N TRP A 337 19.06 -1.72 2.06
CA TRP A 337 18.26 -2.40 1.03
C TRP A 337 18.97 -2.60 -0.32
N ARG A 338 20.11 -1.94 -0.57
CA ARG A 338 20.90 -2.20 -1.80
C ARG A 338 21.49 -3.62 -1.84
N ASN A 339 21.80 -4.21 -0.69
CA ASN A 339 22.47 -5.51 -0.60
C ASN A 339 21.47 -6.69 -0.55
N ALA A 340 20.51 -6.68 -1.47
CA ALA A 340 19.39 -7.63 -1.54
C ALA A 340 19.79 -9.10 -1.86
N SER A 341 21.00 -9.34 -2.37
CA SER A 341 21.46 -10.65 -2.85
C SER A 341 21.57 -11.72 -1.75
N THR A 342 21.55 -11.33 -0.47
CA THR A 342 21.63 -12.23 0.69
C THR A 342 20.29 -12.44 1.41
N ALA A 343 19.17 -11.94 0.87
CA ALA A 343 17.86 -12.02 1.53
C ALA A 343 17.41 -13.46 1.85
N TYR A 344 17.03 -13.70 3.11
CA TYR A 344 16.61 -14.98 3.65
C TYR A 344 15.40 -15.56 2.91
N LYS A 345 14.42 -14.72 2.54
CA LYS A 345 13.30 -15.08 1.65
C LYS A 345 13.77 -15.82 0.40
N GLY A 346 14.79 -15.28 -0.28
CA GLY A 346 15.38 -15.87 -1.49
C GLY A 346 16.15 -17.16 -1.19
N GLN A 347 17.01 -17.15 -0.18
CA GLN A 347 17.81 -18.31 0.24
C GLN A 347 16.94 -19.52 0.61
N LYS A 348 15.80 -19.28 1.26
CA LYS A 348 14.83 -20.32 1.65
C LYS A 348 13.73 -20.59 0.62
N LYS A 349 13.76 -19.89 -0.53
CA LYS A 349 12.78 -20.01 -1.64
C LYS A 349 11.32 -19.80 -1.18
N LEU A 350 11.12 -18.86 -0.25
CA LEU A 350 9.80 -18.56 0.31
C LEU A 350 8.97 -17.76 -0.69
N LEU A 351 7.70 -18.15 -0.81
CA LEU A 351 6.69 -17.34 -1.51
C LEU A 351 6.45 -16.03 -0.75
N TYR A 352 6.12 -14.95 -1.45
CA TYR A 352 5.80 -13.67 -0.82
C TYR A 352 4.30 -13.60 -0.46
N PRO A 353 3.94 -13.59 0.86
CA PRO A 353 2.56 -13.59 1.35
C PRO A 353 1.87 -12.22 1.20
N VAL A 354 1.72 -11.82 -0.06
CA VAL A 354 1.37 -10.46 -0.49
C VAL A 354 0.08 -9.93 0.15
N ASN A 355 -0.92 -10.80 0.32
CA ASN A 355 -2.23 -10.43 0.85
C ASN A 355 -2.26 -10.31 2.37
N VAL A 356 -1.42 -11.06 3.10
CA VAL A 356 -1.20 -10.85 4.54
C VAL A 356 -0.67 -9.44 4.76
N GLY A 357 0.32 -9.02 3.97
CA GLY A 357 0.86 -7.65 4.01
C GLY A 357 -0.20 -6.58 3.74
N ARG A 358 -1.00 -6.75 2.67
CA ARG A 358 -2.09 -5.82 2.34
C ARG A 358 -3.09 -5.69 3.48
N ASN A 359 -3.55 -6.80 4.05
CA ASN A 359 -4.54 -6.77 5.12
C ASN A 359 -3.96 -6.23 6.43
N VAL A 360 -2.72 -6.59 6.81
CA VAL A 360 -2.04 -6.04 7.99
C VAL A 360 -1.90 -4.52 7.90
N ALA A 361 -1.47 -3.97 6.77
CA ALA A 361 -1.41 -2.52 6.58
C ALA A 361 -2.81 -1.88 6.56
N ARG A 362 -3.76 -2.50 5.85
CA ARG A 362 -5.14 -1.98 5.70
C ARG A 362 -5.91 -1.95 7.01
N GLU A 363 -5.83 -2.98 7.85
CA GLU A 363 -6.55 -3.03 9.13
C GLU A 363 -6.01 -2.01 10.14
N SER A 364 -4.70 -1.75 10.09
CA SER A 364 -3.97 -0.92 11.04
C SER A 364 -4.02 0.58 10.76
N ALA A 365 -4.45 0.99 9.57
CA ALA A 365 -4.69 2.41 9.29
C ALA A 365 -5.71 3.01 10.27
N THR A 366 -5.49 4.28 10.67
CA THR A 366 -6.37 5.00 11.61
C THR A 366 -7.45 5.83 10.90
N THR A 367 -7.26 6.13 9.62
CA THR A 367 -8.20 6.90 8.78
C THR A 367 -9.36 6.02 8.28
N HIS A 368 -10.55 6.60 8.15
CA HIS A 368 -11.73 5.89 7.61
C HIS A 368 -11.49 5.41 6.16
N TYR A 369 -10.87 6.28 5.34
CA TYR A 369 -10.48 5.94 3.98
C TYR A 369 -9.05 5.40 3.92
N VAL A 370 -8.85 4.41 3.06
CA VAL A 370 -7.58 3.72 2.83
C VAL A 370 -7.34 3.53 1.34
N LEU A 371 -6.07 3.50 0.92
CA LEU A 371 -5.64 3.21 -0.44
C LEU A 371 -4.72 1.97 -0.44
N PRO A 372 -5.27 0.74 -0.56
CA PRO A 372 -4.50 -0.50 -0.65
C PRO A 372 -3.77 -0.59 -1.99
N SER A 373 -2.45 -0.41 -1.99
CA SER A 373 -1.67 -0.24 -3.22
C SER A 373 -0.25 -0.80 -3.07
N ASP A 374 0.31 -1.28 -4.19
CA ASP A 374 1.68 -1.81 -4.24
C ASP A 374 2.70 -0.66 -4.11
N ILE A 375 3.85 -0.88 -3.44
CA ILE A 375 4.77 0.22 -3.05
C ILE A 375 5.44 0.94 -4.25
N GLU A 376 5.48 0.30 -5.43
CA GLU A 376 6.00 0.89 -6.68
C GLU A 376 5.00 1.85 -7.40
N LEU A 377 3.80 2.08 -6.85
CA LEU A 377 2.73 2.86 -7.49
C LEU A 377 2.57 4.27 -6.87
N TYR A 378 3.20 5.28 -7.48
CA TYR A 378 3.20 6.63 -6.96
C TYR A 378 1.95 7.42 -7.36
N PRO A 379 1.22 8.06 -6.43
CA PRO A 379 0.02 8.82 -6.74
C PRO A 379 0.34 10.14 -7.46
N SER A 380 -0.66 10.70 -8.15
CA SER A 380 -0.72 12.13 -8.46
C SER A 380 -0.71 12.96 -7.16
N PRO A 381 -0.14 14.18 -7.15
CA PRO A 381 -0.18 15.05 -5.97
C PRO A 381 -1.62 15.53 -5.70
N GLY A 382 -1.91 15.96 -4.47
CA GLY A 382 -3.20 16.57 -4.11
C GLY A 382 -4.40 15.61 -4.01
N VAL A 383 -4.16 14.29 -4.05
CA VAL A 383 -5.23 13.27 -4.02
C VAL A 383 -5.97 13.27 -2.69
N ILE A 384 -5.28 13.48 -1.57
CA ILE A 384 -5.89 13.51 -0.23
C ILE A 384 -6.84 14.71 -0.15
N GLU A 385 -6.35 15.90 -0.48
CA GLU A 385 -7.10 17.15 -0.38
C GLU A 385 -8.31 17.14 -1.33
N GLY A 386 -8.10 16.77 -2.60
CA GLY A 386 -9.17 16.73 -3.60
C GLY A 386 -10.20 15.64 -3.35
N PHE A 387 -9.82 14.47 -2.84
CA PHE A 387 -10.77 13.41 -2.50
C PHE A 387 -11.56 13.76 -1.23
N MET A 388 -10.91 14.28 -0.19
CA MET A 388 -11.61 14.67 1.04
C MET A 388 -12.53 15.88 0.79
N ASP A 389 -12.23 16.75 -0.17
CA ASP A 389 -13.19 17.74 -0.69
C ASP A 389 -14.39 17.09 -1.41
N LEU A 390 -14.15 16.17 -2.35
CA LEU A 390 -15.22 15.40 -3.03
C LEU A 390 -16.18 14.72 -2.03
N VAL A 391 -15.65 14.15 -0.95
CA VAL A 391 -16.46 13.55 0.12
C VAL A 391 -17.24 14.60 0.90
N ARG A 392 -16.64 15.75 1.27
CA ARG A 392 -17.34 16.85 1.98
C ARG A 392 -18.46 17.47 1.14
N ARG A 393 -18.24 17.67 -0.16
CA ARG A 393 -19.25 18.17 -1.10
C ARG A 393 -20.41 17.20 -1.34
N GLN A 394 -20.23 15.92 -1.00
CA GLN A 394 -21.22 14.86 -1.19
C GLN A 394 -21.77 14.89 -2.62
N ASP A 395 -20.91 14.76 -3.63
CA ASP A 395 -21.37 14.81 -5.03
C ASP A 395 -22.44 13.73 -5.33
N PRO A 396 -23.36 13.95 -6.29
CA PRO A 396 -24.51 13.06 -6.51
C PRO A 396 -24.25 11.54 -6.61
N PRO A 397 -23.10 11.04 -7.12
CA PRO A 397 -22.78 9.61 -7.06
C PRO A 397 -22.60 9.08 -5.62
N LEU A 398 -22.00 9.86 -4.72
CA LEU A 398 -21.71 9.48 -3.33
C LEU A 398 -22.99 9.39 -2.47
N ARG A 399 -24.08 10.04 -2.88
CA ARG A 399 -25.38 10.01 -2.17
C ARG A 399 -26.17 8.71 -2.38
N ARG A 400 -25.60 7.71 -3.07
CA ARG A 400 -26.25 6.44 -3.39
C ARG A 400 -26.11 5.46 -2.23
N PRO A 401 -27.14 4.65 -1.92
CA PRO A 401 -27.11 3.67 -0.81
C PRO A 401 -26.32 2.39 -1.15
N LYS A 402 -25.56 2.36 -2.25
CA LYS A 402 -24.77 1.20 -2.66
C LYS A 402 -23.36 1.30 -2.10
N PRO A 403 -22.71 0.18 -1.73
CA PRO A 403 -21.30 0.18 -1.41
C PRO A 403 -20.50 0.67 -2.63
N MET A 404 -19.42 1.41 -2.39
CA MET A 404 -18.68 2.08 -3.46
C MET A 404 -17.18 2.16 -3.15
N VAL A 405 -16.39 2.10 -4.21
CA VAL A 405 -14.93 2.31 -4.18
C VAL A 405 -14.54 3.27 -5.30
N PHE A 406 -13.37 3.90 -5.17
CA PHE A 406 -12.92 4.98 -6.05
C PHE A 406 -11.61 4.61 -6.76
N PRO A 407 -11.66 3.93 -7.93
CA PRO A 407 -10.47 3.54 -8.67
C PRO A 407 -9.66 4.72 -9.21
N LEU A 408 -8.34 4.62 -9.07
CA LEU A 408 -7.37 5.48 -9.72
C LEU A 408 -6.85 4.77 -10.97
N PRO A 409 -6.93 5.36 -12.18
CA PRO A 409 -6.29 4.79 -13.36
C PRO A 409 -4.78 4.71 -13.18
N ILE A 410 -4.16 3.64 -13.71
CA ILE A 410 -2.75 3.31 -13.45
C ILE A 410 -1.95 3.36 -14.77
N PHE A 411 -0.73 3.90 -14.71
CA PHE A 411 0.14 4.13 -15.87
C PHE A 411 1.58 3.63 -15.67
N GLU A 412 2.27 3.31 -16.76
CA GLU A 412 3.72 3.08 -16.80
C GLU A 412 4.41 4.15 -17.65
N LEU A 413 5.62 4.54 -17.24
CA LEU A 413 6.46 5.53 -17.89
C LEU A 413 7.70 4.87 -18.50
N ALA A 414 8.23 5.44 -19.59
CA ALA A 414 9.59 5.14 -20.02
C ALA A 414 10.61 5.50 -18.91
N SER A 415 11.68 4.73 -18.78
CA SER A 415 12.58 4.76 -17.60
C SER A 415 13.32 6.07 -17.34
N HIS A 416 13.45 6.93 -18.35
CA HIS A 416 14.09 8.25 -18.25
C HIS A 416 13.09 9.38 -17.92
N MET A 417 11.79 9.09 -17.85
CA MET A 417 10.76 10.10 -17.62
C MET A 417 10.60 10.42 -16.13
N LYS A 418 10.38 11.70 -15.82
CA LYS A 418 9.92 12.14 -14.50
C LYS A 418 8.45 11.79 -14.31
N LEU A 419 8.03 11.65 -13.05
CA LEU A 419 6.63 11.42 -12.69
C LEU A 419 5.82 12.70 -12.96
N PRO A 420 4.72 12.65 -13.75
CA PRO A 420 3.98 13.85 -14.13
C PRO A 420 3.43 14.58 -12.90
N ALA A 421 3.44 15.92 -12.94
CA ALA A 421 2.91 16.77 -11.90
C ALA A 421 1.38 16.70 -11.83
N ASP A 422 0.70 16.57 -12.98
CA ASP A 422 -0.76 16.55 -13.07
C ASP A 422 -1.27 15.65 -14.23
N LYS A 423 -2.60 15.64 -14.42
CA LYS A 423 -3.25 14.91 -15.52
C LYS A 423 -2.92 15.48 -16.91
N LYS A 424 -2.69 16.79 -17.03
CA LYS A 424 -2.41 17.47 -18.30
C LYS A 424 -1.04 17.03 -18.84
N GLU A 425 -0.03 16.92 -17.98
CA GLU A 425 1.28 16.36 -18.31
C GLU A 425 1.16 14.88 -18.65
N LEU A 426 0.50 14.07 -17.82
CA LEU A 426 0.25 12.65 -18.11
C LEU A 426 -0.43 12.43 -19.48
N VAL A 427 -1.45 13.22 -19.82
CA VAL A 427 -2.14 13.14 -21.12
C VAL A 427 -1.22 13.57 -22.28
N SER A 428 -0.25 14.45 -22.04
CA SER A 428 0.82 14.75 -23.00
C SER A 428 1.75 13.54 -23.21
N MET A 429 2.15 12.88 -22.12
CA MET A 429 3.00 11.67 -22.14
C MET A 429 2.29 10.48 -22.81
N LEU A 430 0.98 10.34 -22.64
CA LEU A 430 0.16 9.33 -23.33
C LEU A 430 0.07 9.61 -24.84
N LYS A 431 0.04 10.89 -25.26
CA LYS A 431 -0.01 11.29 -26.68
C LYS A 431 1.33 11.12 -27.39
N ASN A 432 2.45 11.39 -26.72
CA ASN A 432 3.79 11.21 -27.30
C ASN A 432 4.37 9.79 -27.09
N GLY A 433 3.64 8.89 -26.41
CA GLY A 433 4.04 7.50 -26.20
C GLY A 433 5.07 7.26 -25.08
N SER A 434 5.49 8.30 -24.34
CA SER A 434 6.37 8.16 -23.18
C SER A 434 5.67 7.62 -21.93
N ALA A 435 4.33 7.62 -21.91
CA ALA A 435 3.49 6.89 -20.97
C ALA A 435 2.53 5.91 -21.68
N ILE A 436 2.15 4.84 -20.99
CA ILE A 436 1.15 3.84 -21.41
C ILE A 436 0.23 3.46 -20.25
N THR A 437 -0.93 2.85 -20.54
CA THR A 437 -1.74 2.19 -19.52
C THR A 437 -0.98 1.05 -18.84
N PHE A 438 -1.19 0.87 -17.54
CA PHE A 438 -0.44 -0.10 -16.74
C PHE A 438 -0.60 -1.53 -17.24
N HIS A 439 0.54 -2.22 -17.36
CA HIS A 439 0.67 -3.56 -17.92
C HIS A 439 0.20 -3.71 -19.38
N LYS A 440 0.14 -2.65 -20.20
CA LYS A 440 -0.23 -2.75 -21.63
C LYS A 440 0.63 -3.74 -22.44
N LYS A 441 1.84 -4.08 -21.96
CA LYS A 441 2.74 -5.11 -22.56
C LYS A 441 2.76 -6.45 -21.81
N VAL A 442 1.81 -6.70 -20.90
CA VAL A 442 1.73 -7.87 -20.00
C VAL A 442 0.30 -8.41 -19.88
N CYS A 443 -0.69 -7.54 -19.72
CA CYS A 443 -2.13 -7.81 -19.83
C CYS A 443 -2.86 -6.47 -20.12
N PRO A 444 -3.24 -6.17 -21.38
CA PRO A 444 -3.87 -4.89 -21.74
C PRO A 444 -5.16 -4.58 -20.98
N ASP A 445 -5.99 -5.60 -20.75
CA ASP A 445 -7.36 -5.43 -20.23
C ASP A 445 -7.45 -5.53 -18.71
N CYS A 446 -6.43 -6.09 -18.04
CA CYS A 446 -6.43 -6.30 -16.59
C CYS A 446 -6.55 -4.99 -15.79
N HIS A 447 -6.01 -3.87 -16.27
CA HIS A 447 -6.03 -2.60 -15.53
C HIS A 447 -6.61 -1.41 -16.32
N THR A 448 -7.01 -1.60 -17.59
CA THR A 448 -7.61 -0.54 -18.39
C THR A 448 -9.01 -0.20 -17.86
N VAL A 449 -9.18 1.03 -17.37
CA VAL A 449 -10.42 1.47 -16.73
C VAL A 449 -11.58 1.60 -17.73
N PRO A 450 -12.84 1.36 -17.32
CA PRO A 450 -14.02 1.69 -18.11
C PRO A 450 -13.97 3.15 -18.63
N LYS A 451 -14.28 3.34 -19.91
CA LYS A 451 -14.24 4.65 -20.60
C LYS A 451 -12.88 5.36 -20.58
N PHE A 452 -11.78 4.61 -20.66
CA PHE A 452 -10.42 5.17 -20.63
C PHE A 452 -10.14 6.19 -21.76
N LYS A 453 -10.62 5.96 -23.00
CA LYS A 453 -10.41 6.90 -24.12
C LYS A 453 -11.03 8.26 -23.81
N GLU A 454 -12.26 8.26 -23.30
CA GLU A 454 -12.96 9.46 -22.86
C GLU A 454 -12.30 10.10 -21.62
N TRP A 455 -11.82 9.31 -20.66
CA TRP A 455 -11.09 9.81 -19.47
C TRP A 455 -9.82 10.57 -19.86
N ALA A 456 -9.06 10.06 -20.82
CA ALA A 456 -7.82 10.67 -21.32
C ALA A 456 -8.07 11.88 -22.25
N SER A 457 -9.28 11.96 -22.83
CA SER A 457 -9.70 13.05 -23.72
C SER A 457 -10.43 14.18 -22.98
N ALA A 458 -11.00 13.90 -21.81
CA ALA A 458 -11.65 14.88 -20.94
C ALA A 458 -10.68 15.96 -20.49
N LYS A 459 -11.04 17.23 -20.71
CA LYS A 459 -10.29 18.40 -20.23
C LYS A 459 -10.19 18.32 -18.69
N PRO A 460 -8.97 18.36 -18.10
CA PRO A 460 -8.80 18.39 -16.66
C PRO A 460 -9.53 19.59 -16.04
N LYS A 461 -10.03 19.41 -14.81
CA LYS A 461 -10.70 20.43 -14.01
C LYS A 461 -9.92 20.66 -12.71
N PRO A 462 -10.13 21.77 -11.99
CA PRO A 462 -9.65 21.90 -10.62
C PRO A 462 -10.30 20.85 -9.70
N GLY A 463 -9.54 20.35 -8.72
CA GLY A 463 -10.01 19.36 -7.74
C GLY A 463 -10.14 17.94 -8.29
N VAL A 464 -10.83 17.08 -7.54
CA VAL A 464 -11.14 15.70 -7.90
C VAL A 464 -12.65 15.50 -7.94
N SER A 465 -13.12 14.73 -8.90
CA SER A 465 -14.53 14.41 -9.14
C SER A 465 -14.68 12.98 -9.69
N VAL A 466 -15.87 12.42 -9.59
CA VAL A 466 -16.19 11.14 -10.25
C VAL A 466 -16.34 11.36 -11.75
N PHE A 467 -15.42 10.81 -12.54
CA PHE A 467 -15.49 10.84 -14.01
C PHE A 467 -16.58 9.90 -14.53
N HIS A 468 -16.60 8.66 -14.03
CA HIS A 468 -17.54 7.63 -14.48
C HIS A 468 -17.79 6.60 -13.37
N THR A 469 -18.96 5.96 -13.40
CA THR A 469 -19.34 4.90 -12.46
C THR A 469 -19.46 3.59 -13.20
N GLY A 470 -18.51 2.68 -12.97
CA GLY A 470 -18.43 1.37 -13.60
C GLY A 470 -18.82 0.21 -12.70
N LYS A 471 -18.71 -1.01 -13.26
CA LYS A 471 -18.92 -2.31 -12.61
C LYS A 471 -17.88 -3.32 -13.11
N ARG A 472 -17.38 -4.21 -12.25
CA ARG A 472 -16.47 -5.32 -12.61
C ARG A 472 -17.25 -6.49 -13.25
N THR A 473 -17.87 -6.22 -14.39
CA THR A 473 -18.78 -7.14 -15.12
C THR A 473 -18.61 -7.01 -16.63
N GLY A 474 -18.97 -8.05 -17.39
CA GLY A 474 -18.88 -8.03 -18.85
C GLY A 474 -17.42 -7.92 -19.31
N TYR A 475 -17.09 -6.93 -20.14
CA TYR A 475 -15.71 -6.68 -20.59
C TYR A 475 -14.74 -6.47 -19.40
N HIS A 476 -15.20 -5.81 -18.33
CA HIS A 476 -14.39 -5.51 -17.15
C HIS A 476 -14.47 -6.60 -16.06
N LEU A 477 -14.85 -7.84 -16.41
CA LEU A 477 -14.96 -8.98 -15.48
C LEU A 477 -13.64 -9.26 -14.73
N HIS A 478 -12.52 -9.11 -15.42
CA HIS A 478 -11.17 -9.37 -14.89
C HIS A 478 -10.39 -8.07 -14.60
N TRP A 479 -11.08 -6.93 -14.45
CA TRP A 479 -10.45 -5.67 -14.09
C TRP A 479 -9.94 -5.74 -12.64
N GLU A 480 -8.66 -5.44 -12.44
CA GLU A 480 -7.94 -5.31 -11.17
C GLU A 480 -7.65 -3.83 -10.89
N PRO A 481 -8.63 -3.05 -10.41
CA PRO A 481 -8.41 -1.67 -9.98
C PRO A 481 -7.60 -1.60 -8.69
N ILE A 482 -6.79 -0.55 -8.56
CA ILE A 482 -6.37 -0.02 -7.27
C ILE A 482 -7.29 1.18 -6.96
N PHE A 483 -7.80 1.25 -5.74
CA PHE A 483 -8.87 2.17 -5.37
C PHE A 483 -8.71 2.74 -3.97
N ILE A 484 -9.23 3.95 -3.76
CA ILE A 484 -9.55 4.42 -2.41
C ILE A 484 -10.83 3.69 -1.97
N GLY A 485 -10.80 3.10 -0.79
CA GLY A 485 -11.90 2.37 -0.16
C GLY A 485 -11.93 2.63 1.35
N THR A 486 -12.60 1.79 2.10
CA THR A 486 -12.78 1.90 3.56
C THR A 486 -12.23 0.65 4.28
N HIS A 487 -12.38 0.57 5.60
CA HIS A 487 -12.16 -0.69 6.33
C HIS A 487 -13.27 -1.74 6.13
N ASN A 488 -14.44 -1.36 5.61
CA ASN A 488 -15.60 -2.26 5.49
C ASN A 488 -15.54 -3.15 4.23
N ASP A 489 -14.68 -2.81 3.26
CA ASP A 489 -14.57 -3.56 2.01
C ASP A 489 -13.98 -4.97 2.22
N PRO A 490 -14.26 -5.95 1.34
CA PRO A 490 -13.68 -7.29 1.43
C PRO A 490 -12.16 -7.29 1.56
N LEU A 491 -11.63 -8.08 2.50
CA LEU A 491 -10.20 -8.32 2.65
C LEU A 491 -9.65 -9.13 1.46
N TYR A 492 -8.33 -9.09 1.26
CA TYR A 492 -7.67 -9.95 0.27
C TYR A 492 -7.51 -11.38 0.81
N ASP A 493 -7.58 -12.40 -0.04
CA ASP A 493 -7.42 -13.79 0.42
C ASP A 493 -5.95 -14.10 0.73
N GLU A 494 -5.65 -14.35 2.00
CA GLU A 494 -4.27 -14.50 2.50
C GLU A 494 -3.57 -15.81 2.08
N ARG A 495 -4.31 -16.75 1.48
CA ARG A 495 -3.75 -17.98 0.90
C ARG A 495 -3.07 -17.74 -0.46
N LEU A 496 -3.18 -16.54 -1.02
CA LEU A 496 -2.61 -16.16 -2.31
C LEU A 496 -1.27 -15.44 -2.15
N SER A 497 -0.25 -15.92 -2.88
CA SER A 497 1.09 -15.31 -2.94
C SER A 497 1.29 -14.54 -4.25
N TRP A 498 2.24 -13.59 -4.25
CA TRP A 498 2.55 -12.78 -5.43
C TRP A 498 3.02 -13.63 -6.62
N GLU A 499 3.79 -14.69 -6.37
CA GLU A 499 4.27 -15.60 -7.41
C GLU A 499 3.10 -16.27 -8.14
N GLY A 500 2.07 -16.69 -7.40
CA GLY A 500 0.86 -17.34 -7.91
C GLY A 500 -0.01 -16.47 -8.82
N LYS A 501 0.14 -15.15 -8.78
CA LYS A 501 -0.75 -14.17 -9.45
C LYS A 501 -2.22 -14.27 -8.96
N MET A 502 -3.11 -13.52 -9.62
CA MET A 502 -4.56 -13.45 -9.33
C MET A 502 -4.87 -13.03 -7.88
N ASP A 503 -3.89 -12.44 -7.19
CA ASP A 503 -3.91 -12.11 -5.76
C ASP A 503 -5.00 -11.08 -5.39
N LYS A 504 -5.53 -10.34 -6.37
CA LYS A 504 -6.61 -9.35 -6.19
C LYS A 504 -7.97 -9.84 -6.71
N MET A 505 -8.01 -10.98 -7.41
CA MET A 505 -9.18 -11.41 -8.19
C MET A 505 -10.31 -11.98 -7.34
N THR A 506 -9.98 -12.62 -6.21
CA THR A 506 -10.96 -13.12 -5.23
C THR A 506 -11.68 -11.98 -4.49
N GLN A 507 -10.97 -10.90 -4.17
CA GLN A 507 -11.58 -9.65 -3.71
C GLN A 507 -12.48 -9.05 -4.80
N GLY A 508 -12.02 -9.01 -6.04
CA GLY A 508 -12.77 -8.51 -7.20
C GLY A 508 -14.09 -9.26 -7.44
N TYR A 509 -14.11 -10.59 -7.27
CA TYR A 509 -15.36 -11.38 -7.28
C TYR A 509 -16.33 -10.91 -6.19
N THR A 510 -15.84 -10.78 -4.96
CA THR A 510 -16.64 -10.41 -3.79
C THR A 510 -17.27 -9.02 -3.94
N LEU A 511 -16.49 -8.03 -4.39
CA LEU A 511 -16.97 -6.68 -4.72
C LEU A 511 -18.08 -6.71 -5.78
N CYS A 512 -17.95 -7.55 -6.81
CA CYS A 512 -18.96 -7.69 -7.86
C CYS A 512 -20.28 -8.28 -7.33
N VAL A 513 -20.21 -9.33 -6.51
CA VAL A 513 -21.39 -9.99 -5.93
C VAL A 513 -22.14 -9.02 -5.01
N LEU A 514 -21.43 -8.32 -4.11
CA LEU A 514 -21.96 -7.28 -3.20
C LEU A 514 -22.43 -5.98 -3.89
N ASP A 515 -22.47 -5.96 -5.23
CA ASP A 515 -22.91 -4.84 -6.07
C ASP A 515 -22.20 -3.49 -5.86
N TYR A 516 -20.89 -3.52 -5.58
CA TYR A 516 -20.09 -2.29 -5.50
C TYR A 516 -20.21 -1.42 -6.75
N GLU A 517 -20.30 -0.10 -6.57
CA GLU A 517 -20.11 0.89 -7.64
C GLU A 517 -18.64 1.35 -7.69
N PHE A 518 -18.07 1.41 -8.89
CA PHE A 518 -16.68 1.78 -9.10
C PHE A 518 -16.60 3.21 -9.64
N HIS A 519 -16.47 4.19 -8.76
CA HIS A 519 -16.44 5.61 -9.07
C HIS A 519 -15.02 6.05 -9.50
N ILE A 520 -14.72 5.89 -10.79
CA ILE A 520 -13.43 6.23 -11.39
C ILE A 520 -13.19 7.73 -11.24
N LEU A 521 -12.06 8.12 -10.65
CA LEU A 521 -11.73 9.51 -10.38
C LEU A 521 -11.18 10.22 -11.63
N ASP A 522 -11.46 11.51 -11.78
CA ASP A 522 -11.12 12.27 -12.98
C ASP A 522 -9.65 12.72 -13.03
N ASN A 523 -9.11 13.31 -11.95
CA ASN A 523 -7.76 13.87 -11.90
C ASN A 523 -6.81 13.14 -10.93
N ALA A 524 -7.29 12.13 -10.21
CA ALA A 524 -6.47 11.25 -9.37
C ALA A 524 -6.04 10.00 -10.16
N PHE A 525 -4.74 9.70 -10.17
CA PHE A 525 -4.16 8.55 -10.87
C PHE A 525 -2.93 7.98 -10.14
N LEU A 526 -2.51 6.77 -10.52
CA LEU A 526 -1.28 6.13 -10.07
C LEU A 526 -0.28 5.98 -11.21
N THR A 527 1.00 6.17 -10.91
CA THR A 527 2.11 6.01 -11.85
C THR A 527 3.10 5.00 -11.29
N HIS A 528 3.29 3.90 -12.00
CA HIS A 528 4.33 2.93 -11.67
C HIS A 528 5.73 3.56 -11.78
N LYS A 529 6.64 3.15 -10.90
CA LYS A 529 8.09 3.44 -10.95
C LYS A 529 8.60 3.45 -12.41
N PRO A 530 9.31 4.50 -12.87
CA PRO A 530 9.69 4.65 -14.27
C PRO A 530 10.43 3.42 -14.83
N GLY A 531 9.91 2.88 -15.93
CA GLY A 531 10.31 1.60 -16.49
C GLY A 531 9.09 0.77 -16.87
N ILE A 532 8.78 0.73 -18.18
CA ILE A 532 7.73 -0.12 -18.74
C ILE A 532 8.09 -1.60 -18.55
N LYS A 533 7.28 -2.33 -17.77
CA LYS A 533 7.39 -3.77 -17.59
C LYS A 533 7.00 -4.48 -18.90
N THR A 534 7.74 -5.54 -19.21
CA THR A 534 7.53 -6.40 -20.39
C THR A 534 7.30 -7.84 -19.94
N LEU A 535 6.53 -8.60 -20.71
CA LEU A 535 6.24 -10.00 -20.38
C LEU A 535 7.51 -10.86 -20.46
N LYS A 536 8.08 -11.18 -19.28
CA LYS A 536 9.15 -12.17 -19.14
C LYS A 536 8.52 -13.56 -18.98
N LYS A 537 8.97 -14.54 -19.78
CA LYS A 537 8.59 -15.95 -19.62
C LYS A 537 9.31 -16.53 -18.40
N ASP A 538 8.54 -17.14 -17.51
CA ASP A 538 9.02 -17.77 -16.28
C ASP A 538 8.25 -19.08 -16.06
N PRO A 539 8.81 -20.24 -16.48
CA PRO A 539 8.15 -21.53 -16.34
C PRO A 539 7.92 -21.94 -14.88
N ALA A 540 8.81 -21.57 -13.96
CA ALA A 540 8.66 -21.90 -12.54
C ALA A 540 7.47 -21.15 -11.93
N ARG A 541 7.32 -19.86 -12.24
CA ARG A 541 6.15 -19.07 -11.84
C ARG A 541 4.87 -19.51 -12.54
N GLN A 542 4.93 -20.01 -13.78
CA GLN A 542 3.76 -20.60 -14.45
C GLN A 542 3.23 -21.84 -13.71
N VAL A 543 4.10 -22.71 -13.19
CA VAL A 543 3.68 -23.84 -12.34
C VAL A 543 2.99 -23.35 -11.07
N LEU A 544 3.55 -22.34 -10.38
CA LEU A 544 2.93 -21.74 -9.20
C LEU A 544 1.55 -21.13 -9.52
N ALA A 545 1.43 -20.37 -10.60
CA ALA A 545 0.16 -19.80 -11.04
C ALA A 545 -0.89 -20.85 -11.41
N SER A 546 -0.48 -22.00 -11.98
CA SER A 546 -1.40 -23.11 -12.25
C SER A 546 -1.89 -23.81 -10.96
N LYS A 547 -1.04 -23.90 -9.93
CA LYS A 547 -1.47 -24.35 -8.59
C LYS A 547 -2.42 -23.34 -7.93
N THR A 548 -2.14 -22.04 -8.02
CA THR A 548 -3.00 -20.98 -7.49
C THR A 548 -4.36 -20.94 -8.17
N TYR A 549 -4.42 -21.05 -9.50
CA TYR A 549 -5.69 -21.20 -10.24
C TYR A 549 -6.47 -22.45 -9.78
N SER A 550 -5.78 -23.56 -9.53
CA SER A 550 -6.42 -24.79 -9.02
C SER A 550 -7.00 -24.61 -7.61
N LEU A 551 -6.27 -23.94 -6.70
CA LEU A 551 -6.73 -23.57 -5.37
C LEU A 551 -7.95 -22.64 -5.44
N ILE A 552 -7.91 -21.61 -6.30
CA ILE A 552 -9.03 -20.69 -6.54
C ILE A 552 -10.25 -21.46 -7.05
N LYS A 553 -10.11 -22.27 -8.10
CA LYS A 553 -11.23 -22.95 -8.78
C LYS A 553 -11.87 -24.04 -7.92
N LYS A 554 -11.08 -24.77 -7.13
CA LYS A 554 -11.54 -25.95 -6.35
C LYS A 554 -11.84 -25.67 -4.87
N VAL A 555 -11.35 -24.56 -4.30
CA VAL A 555 -11.49 -24.24 -2.87
C VAL A 555 -12.07 -22.84 -2.66
N ILE A 556 -11.32 -21.80 -3.06
CA ILE A 556 -11.66 -20.41 -2.68
C ILE A 556 -12.97 -19.93 -3.33
N LEU A 557 -13.17 -20.16 -4.63
CA LEU A 557 -14.40 -19.73 -5.30
C LEU A 557 -15.64 -20.47 -4.78
N PRO A 558 -15.62 -21.80 -4.54
CA PRO A 558 -16.67 -22.48 -3.77
C PRO A 558 -16.99 -21.84 -2.41
N GLU A 559 -15.99 -21.52 -1.59
CA GLU A 559 -16.18 -20.86 -0.29
C GLU A 559 -16.80 -19.45 -0.46
N LEU A 560 -16.26 -18.62 -1.35
CA LEU A 560 -16.79 -17.26 -1.61
C LEU A 560 -18.24 -17.28 -2.10
N LYS A 561 -18.65 -18.31 -2.87
CA LYS A 561 -20.05 -18.51 -3.29
C LYS A 561 -20.99 -18.83 -2.13
N VAL A 562 -20.49 -19.46 -1.07
CA VAL A 562 -21.26 -19.74 0.16
C VAL A 562 -21.29 -18.50 1.06
N LEU A 563 -20.14 -17.84 1.25
CA LEU A 563 -19.99 -16.70 2.17
C LEU A 563 -20.65 -15.41 1.67
N TYR A 564 -20.61 -15.15 0.36
CA TYR A 564 -21.11 -13.90 -0.24
C TYR A 564 -22.23 -14.11 -1.28
N GLY A 565 -22.54 -15.36 -1.62
CA GLY A 565 -23.57 -15.70 -2.61
C GLY A 565 -23.06 -15.73 -4.06
N VAL A 566 -24.01 -15.82 -5.01
CA VAL A 566 -23.75 -15.95 -6.45
C VAL A 566 -24.52 -14.89 -7.22
N LYS A 567 -23.87 -14.24 -8.19
CA LYS A 567 -24.48 -13.22 -9.05
C LYS A 567 -24.06 -13.40 -10.51
N LYS A 568 -25.03 -13.34 -11.43
CA LYS A 568 -24.81 -13.48 -12.87
C LYS A 568 -23.87 -12.38 -13.36
N GLY A 569 -22.79 -12.78 -14.05
CA GLY A 569 -21.79 -11.85 -14.57
C GLY A 569 -20.65 -11.48 -13.61
N CYS A 570 -20.55 -12.13 -12.44
CA CYS A 570 -19.40 -12.02 -11.53
C CYS A 570 -18.52 -13.28 -11.59
N ALA A 571 -17.20 -13.10 -11.66
CA ALA A 571 -16.19 -14.16 -11.65
C ALA A 571 -14.87 -13.66 -11.03
N VAL A 572 -13.95 -14.60 -10.83
CA VAL A 572 -12.55 -14.37 -10.42
C VAL A 572 -11.72 -14.16 -11.68
#